data_AF-A0A957RLA3-F1
#
_entry.id   AF-A0A957RLA3-F1
#
_cell.length_a   1.000
_cell.length_b   1.000
_cell.length_c   1.000
_cell.angle_alpha   90.00
_cell.angle_beta   90.00
_cell.angle_gamma   90.00
#
_symmetry.space_group_name_H-M   'P 1'
#
loop_
_entity.id
_entity.type
_entity.pdbx_description
1 polymer ?
#
loop_
_entity_poly.entity_id
_entity_poly.type
_entity_poly.pdbx_seq_one_letter_code
_entity_poly.pdbx_strand_id
1 'polypeptide(L)'
;DPAAAMFEGKKLVAYYLATEPHIMKASNVPEDLIARVQAVMGWPATEAEYLAAAQVIPDDVVRSLMAVGTSDECVAKVQEYIDAGVTCPILYPMMDDIKPVVDAFAEAYAL
;
A
#
# COMPACT_ATOMS: atom_id res chain seq x y z
N ASP A 1 -4.99 8.01 11.62
CA ASP A 1 -6.09 8.50 10.75
C ASP A 1 -6.13 7.63 9.51
N PRO A 2 -7.21 6.85 9.29
CA PRO A 2 -7.34 5.95 8.14
C PRO A 2 -7.29 6.66 6.78
N ALA A 3 -7.79 7.89 6.68
CA ALA A 3 -7.79 8.64 5.42
C ALA A 3 -6.37 9.07 5.04
N ALA A 4 -5.60 9.56 6.02
CA ALA A 4 -4.19 9.88 5.83
C ALA A 4 -3.36 8.63 5.51
N ALA A 5 -3.61 7.51 6.20
CA ALA A 5 -2.94 6.23 5.92
C ALA A 5 -3.21 5.74 4.49
N MET A 6 -4.46 5.83 4.04
CA MET A 6 -4.83 5.50 2.66
C MET A 6 -4.08 6.39 1.66
N PHE A 7 -4.03 7.70 1.91
CA PHE A 7 -3.35 8.62 1.01
C PHE A 7 -1.84 8.38 0.91
N GLU A 8 -1.16 8.09 2.03
CA GLU A 8 0.24 7.70 2.00
C GLU A 8 0.46 6.35 1.30
N GLY A 9 -0.44 5.38 1.50
CA GLY A 9 -0.45 4.14 0.74
C GLY A 9 -0.54 4.37 -0.76
N LYS A 10 -1.38 5.31 -1.22
CA LYS A 10 -1.48 5.68 -2.64
C LYS A 10 -0.19 6.26 -3.20
N LYS A 11 0.56 7.06 -2.41
CA LYS A 11 1.88 7.57 -2.85
C LYS A 11 2.89 6.44 -3.06
N LEU A 12 2.92 5.46 -2.16
CA LEU A 12 3.78 4.28 -2.32
C LEU A 12 3.37 3.43 -3.53
N VAL A 13 2.07 3.20 -3.71
CA VAL A 13 1.56 2.48 -4.89
C VAL A 13 1.91 3.24 -6.17
N ALA A 14 1.80 4.58 -6.21
CA ALA A 14 2.22 5.37 -7.36
C ALA A 14 3.70 5.14 -7.71
N TYR A 15 4.58 5.11 -6.70
CA TYR A 15 5.99 4.80 -6.88
C TYR A 15 6.19 3.41 -7.52
N TYR A 16 5.54 2.37 -6.98
CA TYR A 16 5.65 1.01 -7.52
C TYR A 16 5.09 0.90 -8.94
N LEU A 17 3.94 1.50 -9.22
CA LEU A 17 3.34 1.49 -10.56
C LEU A 17 4.20 2.25 -11.58
N ALA A 18 4.93 3.29 -11.17
CA ALA A 18 5.80 4.01 -12.09
C ALA A 18 7.12 3.26 -12.36
N THR A 19 7.67 2.56 -11.36
CA THR A 19 9.03 1.99 -11.42
C THR A 19 9.08 0.50 -11.73
N GLU A 20 8.04 -0.27 -11.39
CA GLU A 20 8.06 -1.73 -11.45
C GLU A 20 6.89 -2.31 -12.27
N PRO A 21 6.96 -2.23 -13.62
CA PRO A 21 5.84 -2.64 -14.48
C PRO A 21 5.45 -4.12 -14.43
N HIS A 22 6.33 -4.97 -13.91
CA HIS A 22 6.06 -6.38 -13.74
C HIS A 22 5.18 -6.68 -12.51
N ILE A 23 5.30 -5.91 -11.43
CA ILE A 23 4.41 -6.00 -10.25
C ILE A 23 2.97 -5.71 -10.65
N MET A 24 2.77 -4.75 -11.56
CA MET A 24 1.45 -4.32 -12.02
C MET A 24 0.64 -5.46 -12.67
N LYS A 25 1.30 -6.23 -13.55
CA LYS A 25 0.68 -7.37 -14.23
C LYS A 25 0.31 -8.48 -13.25
N ALA A 26 1.16 -8.72 -12.25
CA ALA A 26 0.88 -9.72 -11.21
C ALA A 26 -0.27 -9.28 -10.28
N SER A 27 -0.44 -7.97 -10.10
CA SER A 27 -1.45 -7.37 -9.22
C SER A 27 -2.80 -7.14 -9.90
N ASN A 28 -2.94 -7.56 -11.17
CA ASN A 28 -4.17 -7.47 -11.95
C ASN A 28 -4.74 -6.04 -12.05
N VAL A 29 -3.84 -5.04 -12.05
CA VAL A 29 -4.18 -3.61 -12.16
C VAL A 29 -4.54 -3.28 -13.62
N PRO A 30 -5.65 -2.54 -13.87
CA PRO A 30 -6.04 -2.16 -15.23
C PRO A 30 -4.97 -1.35 -15.97
N GLU A 31 -4.74 -1.66 -17.26
CA GLU A 31 -3.74 -0.98 -18.09
C GLU A 31 -4.02 0.52 -18.26
N ASP A 32 -5.29 0.94 -18.26
CA ASP A 32 -5.67 2.35 -18.37
C ASP A 32 -5.29 3.16 -17.11
N LEU A 33 -5.36 2.55 -15.93
CA LEU A 33 -4.87 3.18 -14.70
C LEU A 33 -3.36 3.40 -14.75
N ILE A 34 -2.61 2.44 -15.29
CA ILE A 34 -1.16 2.54 -15.47
C ILE A 34 -0.82 3.72 -16.37
N ALA A 35 -1.48 3.82 -17.52
CA ALA A 35 -1.26 4.91 -18.46
C ALA A 35 -1.54 6.29 -17.81
N ARG A 36 -2.57 6.38 -16.97
CA ARG A 36 -2.89 7.60 -16.21
C ARG A 36 -1.81 7.96 -15.19
N VAL A 37 -1.26 6.99 -14.47
CA VAL A 37 -0.18 7.21 -13.51
C VAL A 37 1.12 7.60 -14.21
N GLN A 38 1.48 6.91 -15.30
CA GLN A 38 2.69 7.22 -16.09
C GLN A 38 2.59 8.56 -16.82
N ALA A 39 1.39 9.03 -17.16
CA ALA A 39 1.19 10.34 -17.77
C ALA A 39 1.48 11.51 -16.81
N VAL A 40 1.45 11.27 -15.49
CA VAL A 40 1.66 12.31 -14.46
C VAL A 40 2.97 12.15 -13.70
N MET A 41 3.74 11.09 -13.95
CA MET A 41 4.99 10.81 -13.23
C MET A 41 6.17 10.65 -14.19
N GLY A 42 7.16 11.53 -14.09
CA GLY A 42 8.48 11.36 -14.70
C GLY A 42 9.46 10.55 -13.85
N TRP A 43 10.67 10.34 -14.37
CA TRP A 43 11.80 9.79 -13.60
C TRP A 43 13.00 10.76 -13.63
N PRO A 44 13.54 11.20 -12.46
CA PRO A 44 13.05 10.91 -11.10
C PRO A 44 11.76 11.68 -10.78
N ALA A 45 10.80 11.03 -10.13
CA ALA A 45 9.54 11.65 -9.74
C ALA A 45 9.72 12.61 -8.55
N THR A 46 9.08 13.76 -8.64
CA THR A 46 8.99 14.80 -7.61
C THR A 46 7.85 14.52 -6.62
N GLU A 47 7.91 15.14 -5.44
CA GLU A 47 6.81 15.04 -4.46
C GLU A 47 5.45 15.47 -5.03
N ALA A 48 5.44 16.52 -5.87
CA ALA A 48 4.22 16.98 -6.54
C ALA A 48 3.64 15.94 -7.50
N GLU A 49 4.48 15.19 -8.22
CA GLU A 49 4.04 14.11 -9.11
C GLU A 49 3.47 12.93 -8.31
N TYR A 50 4.07 12.56 -7.17
CA TYR A 50 3.50 11.55 -6.27
C TYR A 50 2.13 11.96 -5.74
N LEU A 51 1.96 13.22 -5.34
CA LEU A 51 0.68 13.74 -4.88
C LEU A 51 -0.39 13.71 -5.98
N ALA A 52 -0.02 14.08 -7.21
CA ALA A 52 -0.93 14.03 -8.36
C ALA A 52 -1.32 12.57 -8.72
N ALA A 53 -0.35 11.66 -8.73
CA ALA A 53 -0.59 10.24 -8.98
C ALA A 53 -1.46 9.60 -7.89
N ALA A 54 -1.24 9.95 -6.62
CA ALA A 54 -2.04 9.45 -5.52
C ALA A 54 -3.53 9.82 -5.65
N GLN A 55 -3.87 10.95 -6.27
CA GLN A 55 -5.27 11.34 -6.47
C GLN A 55 -6.01 10.46 -7.48
N VAL A 56 -5.29 9.82 -8.42
CA VAL A 56 -5.91 8.99 -9.47
C VAL A 56 -5.95 7.50 -9.13
N ILE A 57 -5.21 7.07 -8.09
CA ILE A 57 -5.16 5.68 -7.65
C ILE A 57 -6.41 5.33 -6.83
N PRO A 58 -7.19 4.32 -7.25
CA PRO A 58 -8.32 3.80 -6.49
C PRO A 58 -7.91 3.13 -5.17
N ASP A 59 -8.74 3.22 -4.14
CA ASP A 59 -8.46 2.63 -2.82
C ASP A 59 -8.37 1.09 -2.86
N ASP A 60 -9.14 0.44 -3.72
CA ASP A 60 -9.15 -1.02 -3.88
C ASP A 60 -7.81 -1.54 -4.43
N VAL A 61 -7.15 -0.78 -5.31
CA VAL A 61 -5.79 -1.09 -5.75
C VAL A 61 -4.83 -1.07 -4.55
N VAL A 62 -4.93 -0.07 -3.68
CA VAL A 62 -4.10 0.00 -2.46
C VAL A 62 -4.38 -1.19 -1.55
N ARG A 63 -5.66 -1.50 -1.28
CA ARG A 63 -6.06 -2.64 -0.43
C ARG A 63 -5.68 -4.01 -1.02
N SER A 64 -5.48 -4.10 -2.34
CA SER A 64 -5.00 -5.33 -2.98
C SER A 64 -3.50 -5.56 -2.79
N LEU A 65 -2.73 -4.50 -2.56
CA LEU A 65 -1.27 -4.53 -2.48
C LEU A 65 -0.73 -4.47 -1.05
N MET A 66 -1.45 -3.84 -0.13
CA MET A 66 -0.95 -3.58 1.22
C MET A 66 -2.06 -3.60 2.29
N ALA A 67 -1.65 -3.86 3.52
CA ALA A 67 -2.45 -3.62 4.72
C ALA A 67 -2.46 -2.10 5.01
N VAL A 68 -3.63 -1.48 4.96
CA VAL A 68 -3.79 -0.02 5.11
C VAL A 68 -5.12 0.31 5.80
N GLY A 69 -5.12 1.33 6.66
CA GLY A 69 -6.31 1.79 7.38
C GLY A 69 -6.08 1.86 8.89
N THR A 70 -7.04 1.38 9.66
CA THR A 70 -6.91 1.20 11.12
C THR A 70 -5.99 0.01 11.45
N SER A 71 -5.57 -0.08 12.72
CA SER A 71 -4.84 -1.24 13.22
C SER A 71 -5.60 -2.55 12.98
N ASP A 72 -6.90 -2.57 13.24
CA ASP A 72 -7.75 -3.75 13.04
C ASP A 72 -7.84 -4.17 11.57
N GLU A 73 -7.98 -3.20 10.65
CA GLU A 73 -7.98 -3.45 9.21
C GLU A 73 -6.64 -4.03 8.74
N CYS A 74 -5.53 -3.51 9.27
CA CYS A 74 -4.20 -4.00 8.94
C CYS A 74 -3.96 -5.43 9.47
N VAL A 75 -4.37 -5.71 10.71
CA VAL A 75 -4.28 -7.06 11.31
C VAL A 75 -5.13 -8.04 10.51
N ALA A 76 -6.39 -7.68 10.20
CA ALA A 76 -7.28 -8.52 9.40
C ALA A 76 -6.67 -8.84 8.02
N LYS A 77 -6.08 -7.83 7.36
CA LYS A 77 -5.44 -8.03 6.06
C LYS A 77 -4.24 -8.97 6.13
N VAL A 78 -3.42 -8.87 7.18
CA VAL A 78 -2.30 -9.80 7.38
C VAL A 78 -2.81 -11.21 7.69
N GLN A 79 -3.91 -11.34 8.43
CA GLN A 79 -4.54 -12.63 8.67
C GLN A 79 -5.02 -13.28 7.36
N GLU A 80 -5.57 -12.52 6.41
CA GLU A 80 -5.90 -13.04 5.07
C GLU A 80 -4.68 -13.65 4.37
N TYR A 81 -3.50 -13.02 4.50
CA TYR A 81 -2.27 -13.54 3.91
C TYR A 81 -1.81 -14.84 4.59
N ILE A 82 -1.94 -14.91 5.92
CA ILE A 82 -1.62 -16.13 6.69
C ILE A 82 -2.57 -17.26 6.30
N ASP A 83 -3.87 -16.99 6.20
CA ASP A 83 -4.89 -17.95 5.80
C ASP A 83 -4.66 -18.45 4.36
N ALA A 84 -4.06 -17.62 3.50
CA ALA A 84 -3.59 -17.99 2.16
C ALA A 84 -2.26 -18.77 2.13
N GLY A 85 -1.64 -19.03 3.29
CA GLY A 85 -0.45 -19.87 3.43
C GLY A 85 0.86 -19.12 3.68
N VAL A 86 0.84 -17.80 3.91
CA VAL A 86 2.03 -17.06 4.33
C VAL A 86 2.42 -17.47 5.76
N THR A 87 3.67 -17.89 5.96
CA THR A 87 4.14 -18.40 7.27
C THR A 87 4.95 -17.40 8.08
N CYS A 88 5.46 -16.35 7.45
CA CYS A 88 6.27 -15.32 8.10
C CYS A 88 6.02 -13.95 7.45
N PRO A 89 4.92 -13.25 7.80
CA PRO A 89 4.67 -11.90 7.31
C PRO A 89 5.74 -10.93 7.81
N ILE A 90 6.36 -10.19 6.89
CA ILE A 90 7.31 -9.11 7.22
C ILE A 90 6.57 -7.78 7.09
N LEU A 91 6.45 -7.05 8.19
CA LEU A 91 5.79 -5.76 8.22
C LEU A 91 6.79 -4.64 7.91
N TYR A 92 6.48 -3.80 6.94
CA TYR A 92 7.19 -2.55 6.64
C TYR A 92 6.26 -1.37 6.96
N PRO A 93 6.35 -0.77 8.16
CA PRO A 93 5.51 0.35 8.55
C PRO A 93 5.82 1.60 7.74
N MET A 94 4.77 2.28 7.26
CA MET A 94 4.86 3.53 6.49
C MET A 94 4.74 4.79 7.37
N MET A 95 4.88 4.65 8.69
CA MET A 95 4.69 5.72 9.67
C MET A 95 5.96 5.93 10.50
N ASP A 96 6.21 7.18 10.91
CA ASP A 96 7.40 7.55 11.68
C ASP A 96 7.46 6.85 13.04
N ASP A 97 6.32 6.78 13.74
CA ASP A 97 6.19 6.03 15.00
C ASP A 97 5.67 4.63 14.75
N ILE A 98 6.54 3.63 14.81
CA ILE A 98 6.16 2.24 14.58
C ILE A 98 5.44 1.59 15.78
N LYS A 99 5.46 2.21 16.96
CA LYS A 99 4.93 1.61 18.19
C LYS A 99 3.48 1.14 18.06
N PRO A 100 2.55 1.91 17.45
CA PRO A 100 1.17 1.46 17.27
C PRO A 100 1.05 0.20 16.41
N VAL A 101 1.94 0.00 15.42
CA VAL A 101 1.96 -1.21 14.60
C VAL A 101 2.45 -2.39 15.44
N VAL A 102 3.54 -2.21 16.20
CA VAL A 102 4.07 -3.26 17.07
C VAL A 102 3.04 -3.68 18.11
N ASP A 103 2.43 -2.72 18.81
CA ASP A 103 1.44 -2.98 19.87
C ASP A 103 0.21 -3.70 19.31
N ALA A 104 -0.33 -3.25 18.16
CA ALA A 104 -1.50 -3.88 17.53
C ALA A 104 -1.27 -5.35 17.14
N PHE A 105 -0.10 -5.65 16.58
CA PHE A 105 0.23 -7.02 16.18
C PHE A 105 0.62 -7.88 17.39
N ALA A 106 1.28 -7.32 18.41
CA ALA A 106 1.53 -8.04 19.65
C ALA A 106 0.23 -8.44 20.36
N GLU A 107 -0.75 -7.54 20.43
CA GLU A 107 -2.07 -7.82 20.98
C GLU A 107 -2.83 -8.87 20.17
N ALA A 108 -2.88 -8.72 18.83
CA ALA A 108 -3.61 -9.63 17.95
C ALA A 108 -3.10 -11.07 17.99
N TYR A 109 -1.78 -11.25 18.10
CA TYR A 109 -1.13 -12.57 18.13
C TYR A 109 -0.77 -13.04 19.55
N ALA A 110 -1.17 -12.29 20.59
CA ALA A 110 -0.88 -12.58 21.99
C ALA A 110 0.63 -12.87 22.26
N LEU A 111 1.50 -12.05 21.68
CA LEU A 111 2.97 -12.16 21.77
C LEU A 111 3.54 -11.58 23.06
#